data_AF-A0A232FBJ3-F1
#
_entry.id   AF-A0A232FBJ3-F1
#
_cell.length_a   1.000
_cell.length_b   1.000
_cell.length_c   1.000
_cell.angle_alpha   90.00
_cell.angle_beta   90.00
_cell.angle_gamma   90.00
#
_symmetry.space_group_name_H-M   'P 1'
#
loop_
_entity.id
_entity.type
_entity.pdbx_description
1 polymer ?
#
loop_
_entity_poly.entity_id
_entity_poly.type
_entity_poly.pdbx_seq_one_letter_code
_entity_poly.pdbx_strand_id
1 'polypeptide(L)' 'GGPVNWPINSPDFYLWGYLKNVVFEERPTTREDMQDRVRQACAAIPRQTLLKTVRHFQRRLTLCLQANGGNFEQLLHG' A
#
# COMPACT_ATOMS: atom_id res chain seq x y z
N GLY A 1 -13.82 0.95 20.76
CA GLY A 1 -12.67 0.40 20.02
C GLY A 1 -11.71 1.53 19.76
N GLY A 2 -10.48 1.44 20.25
CA GLY A 2 -9.44 2.46 20.01
C GLY A 2 -8.88 2.35 18.59
N PRO A 3 -8.18 3.39 18.10
CA PRO A 3 -7.56 3.38 16.79
C PRO A 3 -6.55 2.24 16.73
N VAL A 4 -6.76 1.32 15.78
CA VAL A 4 -5.79 0.26 15.48
C VAL A 4 -4.55 0.96 14.98
N ASN A 5 -3.44 0.85 15.73
CA ASN A 5 -2.15 1.40 15.33
C ASN A 5 -1.59 0.52 14.20
N TRP A 6 -2.08 0.75 12.98
CA TRP A 6 -1.71 -0.02 11.80
C TRP A 6 -0.25 0.28 11.48
N PRO A 7 0.66 -0.68 11.34
CA PRO A 7 2.04 -0.37 11.00
C PRO A 7 2.06 0.55 9.76
N ILE A 8 2.89 1.61 9.81
CA ILE A 8 2.91 2.77 8.89
C ILE A 8 3.08 2.41 7.39
N ASN A 9 3.25 1.13 7.06
CA ASN A 9 3.41 0.59 5.71
C ASN A 9 2.61 -0.72 5.52
N SER A 10 1.38 -0.73 5.99
CA SER A 10 0.39 -1.70 5.55
C SER A 10 0.23 -1.68 4.02
N PRO A 11 -0.12 -2.82 3.40
CA PRO A 11 -0.40 -2.87 1.95
C PRO A 11 -1.43 -1.82 1.53
N ASP A 12 -2.36 -1.52 2.43
CA ASP A 12 -3.42 -0.53 2.28
C ASP A 12 -2.88 0.87 2.03
N PHE A 13 -1.78 1.27 2.70
CA PHE A 13 -1.19 2.60 2.53
C PHE A 13 -0.51 2.77 1.17
N TYR A 14 0.20 1.75 0.70
CA TYR A 14 0.84 1.76 -0.62
C TYR A 14 -0.18 1.73 -1.74
N LEU A 15 -1.14 0.79 -1.69
CA LEU A 15 -2.14 0.60 -2.74
C LEU A 15 -3.02 1.84 -2.87
N TRP A 16 -3.47 2.42 -1.76
CA TRP A 16 -4.27 3.64 -1.78
C TRP A 16 -3.50 4.84 -2.34
N GLY A 17 -2.22 4.99 -1.99
CA GLY A 17 -1.35 6.01 -2.57
C GLY A 17 -1.22 5.88 -4.09
N TYR A 18 -0.94 4.67 -4.57
CA TYR A 18 -0.85 4.37 -6.00
C TYR A 18 -2.16 4.65 -6.74
N LEU A 19 -3.29 4.13 -6.24
CA LEU A 19 -4.59 4.31 -6.90
C LEU A 19 -4.98 5.78 -6.98
N LYS A 20 -4.72 6.57 -5.94
CA LYS A 20 -4.96 8.03 -6.00
C LYS A 20 -4.11 8.68 -7.09
N ASN A 21 -2.84 8.34 -7.18
CA ASN A 21 -1.96 8.94 -8.19
C ASN A 21 -2.45 8.63 -9.62
N VAL A 22 -2.89 7.40 -9.89
CA VAL A 22 -3.37 7.00 -11.22
C VAL A 22 -4.75 7.57 -11.52
N VAL A 23 -5.70 7.45 -10.59
CA VAL A 23 -7.11 7.86 -10.81
C VAL A 23 -7.25 9.38 -10.94
N PHE A 24 -6.40 10.14 -10.25
CA PHE A 24 -6.39 11.61 -10.27
C PHE A 24 -5.26 12.20 -11.12
N GLU A 25 -4.57 11.40 -11.93
CA GLU A 25 -3.57 11.90 -12.89
C GLU A 25 -4.20 12.91 -13.86
N GLU A 26 -5.41 12.60 -14.30
CA GLU A 26 -6.26 13.51 -15.07
C GLU A 26 -7.33 14.16 -14.19
N ARG A 27 -7.83 15.32 -14.65
CA ARG A 27 -8.89 16.04 -13.95
C ARG A 27 -10.12 15.13 -13.77
N PRO A 28 -10.67 15.02 -12.54
CA PRO A 28 -11.89 14.25 -12.31
C PRO A 28 -13.06 14.79 -13.12
N THR A 29 -13.82 13.88 -13.72
CA THR A 29 -14.98 14.24 -14.55
C THR A 29 -16.29 13.80 -13.88
N THR A 30 -16.97 12.79 -14.42
CA THR A 30 -18.22 12.23 -13.89
C THR A 30 -17.94 11.11 -12.91
N ARG A 31 -18.94 10.78 -12.09
CA ARG A 31 -18.84 9.67 -11.15
C ARG A 31 -18.57 8.34 -11.85
N GLU A 32 -19.18 8.13 -13.02
CA GLU A 32 -19.08 6.92 -13.81
C GLU A 32 -17.65 6.73 -14.34
N ASP A 33 -17.08 7.78 -14.96
CA ASP A 33 -15.69 7.78 -15.43
C ASP A 33 -14.71 7.54 -14.28
N MET A 34 -14.92 8.18 -13.13
CA MET A 34 -14.05 7.97 -11.97
C MET A 34 -14.12 6.52 -11.45
N GLN A 35 -15.28 5.88 -11.47
CA GLN A 35 -15.39 4.46 -11.11
C GLN A 35 -14.66 3.56 -12.11
N ASP A 36 -14.77 3.86 -13.40
CA ASP A 36 -14.09 3.08 -14.44
C ASP A 36 -12.58 3.24 -14.37
N ARG A 37 -12.08 4.45 -14.10
CA ARG A 37 -10.66 4.70 -13.82
C ARG A 37 -10.15 3.88 -12.64
N VAL A 38 -10.91 3.79 -11.54
CA VAL A 38 -10.55 2.94 -10.40
C VAL A 38 -10.47 1.48 -10.82
N ARG A 39 -11.46 0.96 -11.56
CA ARG A 39 -11.46 -0.44 -12.04
C ARG A 39 -10.27 -0.72 -12.95
N GLN A 40 -9.98 0.17 -13.90
CA GLN A 40 -8.85 0.06 -14.81
C GLN A 40 -7.51 0.13 -14.08
N ALA A 41 -7.36 1.09 -13.14
CA ALA A 41 -6.17 1.22 -12.32
C ALA A 41 -5.90 -0.07 -11.51
N CYS A 42 -6.95 -0.66 -10.91
CA CYS A 42 -6.84 -1.95 -10.21
C CYS A 42 -6.45 -3.08 -11.16
N ALA A 43 -7.08 -3.20 -12.33
CA ALA A 43 -6.80 -4.23 -13.31
C ALA A 43 -5.38 -4.12 -13.92
N ALA A 44 -4.86 -2.90 -14.02
CA ALA A 44 -3.52 -2.63 -14.52
C ALA A 44 -2.40 -3.00 -13.53
N ILE A 45 -2.71 -3.25 -12.25
CA ILE A 45 -1.68 -3.61 -11.27
C ILE A 45 -1.14 -5.01 -11.58
N PRO A 46 0.17 -5.15 -11.90
CA PRO A 46 0.75 -6.45 -12.15
C PRO A 46 0.69 -7.33 -10.89
N ARG A 47 0.34 -8.60 -11.05
CA ARG A 47 0.38 -9.58 -9.94
C ARG A 47 1.72 -9.58 -9.20
N GLN A 48 2.83 -9.39 -9.92
CA GLN A 48 4.15 -9.33 -9.32
C GLN A 48 4.31 -8.16 -8.34
N THR A 49 3.69 -7.02 -8.62
CA THR A 49 3.69 -5.84 -7.73
C THR A 49 2.96 -6.16 -6.43
N LEU A 50 1.78 -6.77 -6.51
CA LEU A 50 1.02 -7.20 -5.31
C LEU A 50 1.84 -8.19 -4.45
N LEU A 51 2.48 -9.18 -5.08
CA LEU A 51 3.34 -10.13 -4.38
C LEU A 51 4.57 -9.47 -3.74
N LYS A 52 5.16 -8.45 -4.39
CA LYS A 52 6.24 -7.66 -3.79
C LYS A 52 5.73 -6.91 -2.56
N THR A 53 4.60 -6.20 -2.66
CA THR A 53 4.01 -5.45 -1.54
C THR A 53 3.71 -6.35 -0.34
N VAL A 54 3.09 -7.52 -0.56
CA VAL A 54 2.82 -8.50 0.52
C VAL A 54 4.13 -9.01 1.14
N ARG A 55 5.14 -9.35 0.34
CA ARG A 55 6.45 -9.79 0.87
C ARG A 55 7.17 -8.69 1.65
N HIS A 56 7.10 -7.45 1.19
CA HIS A 56 7.68 -6.30 1.91
C HIS A 56 6.99 -6.10 3.27
N PHE A 57 5.66 -6.22 3.30
CA PHE A 57 4.88 -6.15 4.53
C PHE A 57 5.27 -7.28 5.51
N GLN A 58 5.35 -8.52 5.03
CA GLN A 58 5.79 -9.66 5.83
C GLN A 58 7.20 -9.46 6.39
N ARG A 59 8.17 -9.00 5.57
CA ARG A 59 9.54 -8.69 6.02
C ARG A 59 9.53 -7.66 7.15
N ARG A 60 8.73 -6.59 7.02
CA ARG A 60 8.60 -5.56 8.06
C ARG A 60 7.99 -6.09 9.35
N LEU A 61 6.97 -6.95 9.28
CA LEU A 61 6.41 -7.61 10.46
C LEU A 61 7.46 -8.48 11.17
N THR A 62 8.23 -9.26 10.42
CA THR A 62 9.32 -10.07 10.97
C THR A 62 10.36 -9.19 11.67
N LEU A 63 10.75 -8.07 11.06
CA LEU A 63 11.70 -7.13 11.66
C LEU A 63 11.14 -6.46 12.92
N CYS A 64 9.86 -6.11 12.93
CA CYS A 64 9.17 -5.57 14.11
C CYS A 64 9.19 -6.57 15.27
N LEU A 65 8.91 -7.85 15.00
CA LEU A 65 8.99 -8.92 15.99
C LEU A 65 10.41 -9.10 16.53
N GLN A 66 11.43 -9.08 15.65
CA GLN A 66 12.84 -9.15 16.05
C GLN A 66 13.28 -7.96 16.92
N ALA A 67 12.74 -6.78 16.64
CA ALA A 67 12.96 -5.58 17.44
C ALA A 67 12.09 -5.53 18.72
N ASN A 68 11.33 -6.59 19.04
CA ASN A 68 10.38 -6.64 20.15
C ASN A 68 9.39 -5.44 20.15
N GLY A 69 8.93 -5.03 18.97
CA GLY A 69 8.07 -3.86 18.78
C GLY A 69 8.79 -2.51 18.78
N GLY A 70 10.12 -2.48 18.90
CA GLY A 70 10.95 -1.29 18.78
C GLY A 70 11.17 -0.82 17.32
N ASN A 71 11.93 0.26 17.15
CA ASN A 71 12.27 0.79 15.83
C ASN A 71 13.17 -0.20 15.05
N PHE A 72 12.72 -0.57 13.85
CA PHE A 72 13.44 -1.48 12.95
C PHE A 72 13.78 -0.84 11.59
N GLU A 73 13.57 0.48 11.44
CA GLU A 73 13.85 1.17 10.18
C GLU A 73 15.32 1.08 9.76
N GLN A 74 16.23 1.04 10.74
CA GLN A 74 17.67 0.82 10.51
C GLN A 74 17.99 -0.56 9.92
N LEU A 75 17.09 -1.55 10.08
CA LEU A 75 17.25 -2.91 9.56
C LEU A 75 16.63 -3.07 8.15
N LEU A 76 15.98 -2.03 7.62
CA LEU A 76 15.38 -2.05 6.28
C LEU A 76 16.41 -1.73 5.17
N HIS A 77 17.56 -1.16 5.53
CA HIS A 77 18.62 -0.76 4.61
C HIS A 77 19.81 -1.75 4.55
N GLY A 78 19.69 -2.89 5.23
CA GLY A 78 20.61 -4.03 5.12
C GLY A 78 20.18 -5.06 4.08
#